data_AF-A0A8T0PWK9-F1
#
_entry.id   AF-A0A8T0PWK9-F1
#
_cell.length_a   1.000
_cell.length_b   1.000
_cell.length_c   1.000
_cell.angle_alpha   90.00
_cell.angle_beta   90.00
_cell.angle_gamma   90.00
#
_symmetry.space_group_name_H-M   'P 1'
#
loop_
_entity.id
_entity.type
_entity.pdbx_description
1 polymer ?
#
loop_
_entity_poly.entity_id
_entity_poly.type
_entity_poly.pdbx_seq_one_letter_code
_entity_poly.pdbx_strand_id
1 'polypeptide(L)'
;MQTLKLLLLDKIHAHYLEALARLPGDVLRKCHHSSLLRAGYCYGPMDPVSNIILNTIWYATTCPTQSDFEVAMICTKALRRIECCFLYGLVAFLLALFNTLTEHDVVWYLLVSNIDAAPAIAMAEQHGHVLSGAYHEAYSCAALNSWHPDPKALSKLTMSLLQMELVESLWNGHALSNSEVEQLRMVLSASFEVQVSPLDQAEILSVNQKRFITDIRKKFQVDQEFFASKANAALSNYSKKNGGDFEIHVICGVNPYVSKGARSHVNFWATPKRSNIAGATPRLFFAEFNNDDKEEESLCFSVSSASIDSVRCFDCECHGIKIVHPCGEVYHGSGDDFNVMAHGKHSIASAMSCSLAPASFMSTRCAY
;
A
#
# COMPACT_ATOMS: atom_id res chain seq x y z
N MET A 1 19.14 -12.54 4.08
CA MET A 1 18.82 -11.54 3.04
C MET A 1 17.34 -11.61 2.64
N GLN A 2 16.88 -12.67 1.98
CA GLN A 2 15.50 -12.78 1.48
C GLN A 2 14.41 -12.66 2.56
N THR A 3 14.59 -13.32 3.72
CA THR A 3 13.64 -13.24 4.84
C THR A 3 13.51 -11.82 5.40
N LEU A 4 14.60 -11.06 5.46
CA LEU A 4 14.58 -9.68 5.95
C LEU A 4 13.77 -8.78 5.01
N LYS A 5 13.93 -8.94 3.69
CA LYS A 5 13.12 -8.21 2.70
C LYS A 5 11.62 -8.48 2.86
N LEU A 6 11.23 -9.71 3.20
CA LEU A 6 9.82 -10.04 3.45
C LEU A 6 9.28 -9.31 4.68
N LEU A 7 10.05 -9.23 5.77
CA LEU A 7 9.68 -8.47 6.98
C LEU A 7 9.61 -6.96 6.69
N LEU A 8 10.54 -6.41 5.89
CA LEU A 8 10.45 -5.02 5.46
C LEU A 8 9.16 -4.77 4.69
N LEU A 9 8.79 -5.68 3.80
CA LEU A 9 7.55 -5.57 3.02
C LEU A 9 6.28 -5.64 3.90
N ASP A 10 6.33 -6.32 5.04
CA ASP A 10 5.24 -6.33 6.03
C ASP A 10 5.12 -4.95 6.71
N LYS A 11 6.24 -4.38 7.16
CA LYS A 11 6.28 -3.01 7.70
C LYS A 11 5.81 -1.96 6.68
N ILE A 12 6.24 -2.12 5.43
CA ILE A 12 5.80 -1.26 4.32
C ILE A 12 4.28 -1.38 4.12
N HIS A 13 3.72 -2.59 4.12
CA HIS A 13 2.28 -2.79 4.00
C HIS A 13 1.53 -2.07 5.13
N ALA A 14 2.02 -2.16 6.38
CA ALA A 14 1.42 -1.44 7.51
C ALA A 14 1.40 0.09 7.29
N HIS A 15 2.47 0.68 6.74
CA HIS A 15 2.52 2.11 6.39
C HIS A 15 1.49 2.48 5.31
N TYR A 16 1.31 1.64 4.29
CA TYR A 16 0.26 1.85 3.29
C TYR A 16 -1.15 1.71 3.89
N LEU A 17 -1.37 0.76 4.78
CA LEU A 17 -2.64 0.62 5.49
C LEU A 17 -2.96 1.88 6.30
N GLU A 18 -1.98 2.43 7.01
CA GLU A 18 -2.14 3.68 7.76
C GLU A 18 -2.41 4.88 6.85
N ALA A 19 -1.69 5.00 5.73
CA ALA A 19 -1.93 6.05 4.75
C ALA A 19 -3.35 5.98 4.16
N LEU A 20 -3.86 4.78 3.87
CA LEU A 20 -5.23 4.57 3.39
C LEU A 20 -6.28 4.97 4.45
N ALA A 21 -6.01 4.73 5.73
CA ALA A 21 -6.88 5.16 6.83
C ALA A 21 -6.87 6.68 7.02
N ARG A 22 -5.74 7.34 6.75
CA ARG A 22 -5.59 8.79 6.91
C ARG A 22 -6.14 9.61 5.76
N LEU A 23 -6.24 9.05 4.55
CA LEU A 23 -6.87 9.73 3.42
C LEU A 23 -8.41 9.72 3.55
N PRO A 24 -9.13 10.82 3.25
CA PRO A 24 -10.59 10.83 3.26
C PRO A 24 -11.16 9.80 2.29
N GLY A 25 -12.13 9.00 2.76
CA GLY A 25 -12.60 7.83 2.01
C GLY A 25 -13.23 8.20 0.67
N ASP A 26 -14.07 9.23 0.63
CA ASP A 26 -14.71 9.70 -0.60
C ASP A 26 -13.68 10.21 -1.63
N VAL A 27 -12.68 10.98 -1.21
CA VAL A 27 -11.62 11.48 -2.10
C VAL A 27 -10.70 10.34 -2.54
N LEU A 28 -10.38 9.41 -1.64
CA LEU A 28 -9.61 8.21 -1.95
C LEU A 28 -10.28 7.38 -3.05
N ARG A 29 -11.55 7.03 -2.84
CA ARG A 29 -12.32 6.17 -3.73
C ARG A 29 -12.60 6.81 -5.09
N LYS A 30 -12.70 8.15 -5.17
CA LYS A 30 -12.98 8.86 -6.42
C LYS A 30 -11.73 9.29 -7.19
N CYS A 31 -10.70 9.76 -6.47
CA CYS A 31 -9.61 10.55 -7.07
C CYS A 31 -8.21 10.05 -6.71
N HIS A 32 -7.96 9.62 -5.46
CA HIS A 32 -6.60 9.33 -5.01
C HIS A 32 -6.16 7.86 -5.16
N HIS A 33 -7.06 6.90 -5.38
CA HIS A 33 -6.69 5.49 -5.50
C HIS A 33 -5.67 5.22 -6.63
N SER A 34 -5.88 5.79 -7.82
CA SER A 34 -4.97 5.65 -8.96
C SER A 34 -3.64 6.35 -8.69
N SER A 35 -3.70 7.57 -8.15
CA SER A 35 -2.53 8.37 -7.79
C SER A 35 -1.66 7.70 -6.74
N LEU A 36 -2.29 7.10 -5.71
CA LEU A 36 -1.61 6.33 -4.68
C LEU A 36 -0.87 5.14 -5.29
N LEU A 37 -1.52 4.37 -6.16
CA LEU A 37 -0.93 3.19 -6.80
C LEU A 37 0.15 3.52 -7.84
N ARG A 38 0.17 4.76 -8.37
CA ARG A 38 1.14 5.20 -9.37
C ARG A 38 2.34 5.93 -8.78
N ALA A 39 2.12 6.72 -7.75
CA ALA A 39 3.09 7.71 -7.26
C ALA A 39 3.09 7.89 -5.74
N GLY A 40 2.26 7.19 -4.96
CA GLY A 40 2.25 7.24 -3.49
C GLY A 40 3.46 6.54 -2.86
N TYR A 41 4.67 6.95 -3.23
CA TYR A 41 5.92 6.43 -2.66
C TYR A 41 6.25 7.10 -1.34
N CYS A 42 7.07 6.44 -0.53
CA CYS A 42 7.52 6.99 0.76
C CYS A 42 8.77 7.88 0.66
N TYR A 43 9.30 8.16 -0.53
CA TYR A 43 10.46 9.07 -0.66
C TYR A 43 10.09 10.49 -0.29
N GLY A 44 10.89 11.10 0.58
CA GLY A 44 10.71 12.48 0.99
C GLY A 44 11.35 12.76 2.35
N PRO A 45 11.27 14.01 2.81
CA PRO A 45 11.86 14.43 4.07
C PRO A 45 11.03 14.06 5.31
N MET A 46 9.80 13.55 5.15
CA MET A 46 8.90 13.23 6.27
C MET A 46 8.94 11.74 6.62
N ASP A 47 8.14 11.33 7.61
CA ASP A 47 7.93 9.91 7.91
C ASP A 47 7.29 9.16 6.72
N PRO A 48 7.44 7.82 6.65
CA PRO A 48 6.94 7.02 5.53
C PRO A 48 5.47 7.26 5.17
N VAL A 49 4.58 7.39 6.16
CA VAL A 49 3.14 7.52 5.95
C VAL A 49 2.82 8.90 5.38
N SER A 50 3.42 9.96 5.95
CA SER A 50 3.24 11.32 5.48
C SER A 50 3.77 11.51 4.05
N ASN A 51 4.90 10.89 3.69
CA ASN A 51 5.40 10.91 2.32
C ASN A 51 4.44 10.19 1.35
N ILE A 52 3.87 9.04 1.72
CA ILE A 52 2.88 8.34 0.88
C ILE A 52 1.67 9.25 0.60
N ILE A 53 1.13 9.89 1.63
CA ILE A 53 -0.03 10.79 1.52
C ILE A 53 0.30 12.00 0.64
N LEU A 54 1.42 12.68 0.93
CA LEU A 54 1.82 13.87 0.19
C LEU A 54 2.04 13.55 -1.30
N ASN A 55 2.82 12.52 -1.61
CA ASN A 55 3.12 12.15 -2.98
C ASN A 55 1.85 11.72 -3.74
N THR A 56 0.90 11.09 -3.03
CA THR A 56 -0.43 10.77 -3.58
C THR A 56 -1.21 12.03 -3.96
N ILE A 57 -1.31 13.02 -3.05
CA ILE A 57 -2.05 14.26 -3.28
C ILE A 57 -1.37 15.10 -4.37
N TRP A 58 -0.04 15.20 -4.33
CA TRP A 58 0.74 15.90 -5.34
C TRP A 58 0.48 15.31 -6.73
N TYR A 59 0.59 13.98 -6.87
CA TYR A 59 0.40 13.34 -8.17
C TYR A 59 -1.04 13.49 -8.68
N ALA A 60 -2.04 13.40 -7.81
CA ALA A 60 -3.44 13.64 -8.17
C ALA A 60 -3.68 15.06 -8.69
N THR A 61 -2.91 16.02 -8.18
CA THR A 61 -2.98 17.44 -8.54
C THR A 61 -2.29 17.73 -9.87
N THR A 62 -1.10 17.17 -10.09
CA THR A 62 -0.30 17.42 -11.30
C THR A 62 -0.67 16.52 -12.48
N CYS A 63 -1.25 15.35 -12.21
CA CYS A 63 -1.62 14.35 -13.21
C CYS A 63 -3.05 13.86 -12.97
N PRO A 64 -4.06 14.73 -13.07
CA PRO A 64 -5.43 14.35 -12.77
C PRO A 64 -5.90 13.25 -13.74
N THR A 65 -6.11 12.05 -13.21
CA THR A 65 -6.81 10.98 -13.92
C THR A 65 -8.29 11.08 -13.60
N GLN A 66 -9.13 11.23 -14.62
CA GLN A 66 -10.56 10.95 -14.44
C GLN A 66 -10.71 9.43 -14.30
N SER A 67 -11.06 8.96 -13.11
CA SER A 67 -11.56 7.61 -12.96
C SER A 67 -12.98 7.56 -13.51
N ASP A 68 -13.28 6.57 -14.34
CA ASP A 68 -14.63 6.38 -14.89
C ASP A 68 -15.62 5.84 -13.83
N PHE A 69 -15.11 5.41 -12.65
CA PHE A 69 -15.93 4.84 -11.57
C PHE A 69 -15.31 5.04 -10.18
N GLU A 70 -16.15 5.00 -9.14
CA GLU A 70 -15.71 5.02 -7.74
C GLU A 70 -15.20 3.62 -7.32
N VAL A 71 -14.06 3.56 -6.65
CA VAL A 71 -13.50 2.28 -6.18
C VAL A 71 -13.82 2.04 -4.72
N ALA A 72 -14.45 0.92 -4.37
CA ALA A 72 -14.56 0.44 -2.98
C ALA A 72 -13.31 -0.33 -2.53
N MET A 73 -12.46 -0.75 -3.47
CA MET A 73 -11.34 -1.64 -3.23
C MET A 73 -10.05 -1.11 -3.87
N ILE A 74 -8.93 -1.21 -3.16
CA ILE A 74 -7.60 -1.02 -3.74
C ILE A 74 -7.13 -2.35 -4.33
N CYS A 75 -6.67 -2.33 -5.58
CA CYS A 75 -6.15 -3.53 -6.23
C CYS A 75 -4.94 -4.08 -5.46
N THR A 76 -5.11 -5.24 -4.81
CA THR A 76 -4.08 -5.85 -3.96
C THR A 76 -2.77 -6.13 -4.71
N LYS A 77 -2.85 -6.50 -5.99
CA LYS A 77 -1.65 -6.72 -6.82
C LYS A 77 -0.92 -5.41 -7.14
N ALA A 78 -1.67 -4.33 -7.40
CA ALA A 78 -1.09 -3.02 -7.66
C ALA A 78 -0.48 -2.42 -6.38
N LEU A 79 -1.15 -2.60 -5.24
CA LEU A 79 -0.62 -2.20 -3.94
C LEU A 79 0.69 -2.95 -3.65
N ARG A 80 0.71 -4.28 -3.86
CA ARG A 80 1.93 -5.07 -3.69
C ARG A 80 3.07 -4.61 -4.60
N ARG A 81 2.74 -4.21 -5.83
CA ARG A 81 3.74 -3.67 -6.77
C ARG A 81 4.37 -2.40 -6.22
N ILE A 82 3.56 -1.43 -5.76
CA ILE A 82 4.12 -0.17 -5.27
C ILE A 82 4.91 -0.37 -3.97
N GLU A 83 4.51 -1.27 -3.08
CA GLU A 83 5.29 -1.65 -1.89
C GLU A 83 6.68 -2.19 -2.25
N CYS A 84 6.76 -3.08 -3.24
CA CYS A 84 8.03 -3.60 -3.73
C CYS A 84 8.89 -2.49 -4.36
N CYS A 85 8.30 -1.67 -5.23
CA CYS A 85 9.01 -0.54 -5.84
C CYS A 85 9.52 0.46 -4.79
N PHE A 86 8.75 0.65 -3.71
CA PHE A 86 9.15 1.46 -2.59
C PHE A 86 10.36 0.87 -1.85
N LEU A 87 10.37 -0.43 -1.57
CA LEU A 87 11.56 -1.07 -0.99
C LEU A 87 12.82 -0.87 -1.87
N TYR A 88 12.70 -1.08 -3.19
CA TYR A 88 13.83 -0.98 -4.10
C TYR A 88 14.43 0.42 -4.18
N GLY A 89 13.60 1.45 -4.34
CA GLY A 89 14.14 2.80 -4.39
C GLY A 89 14.62 3.29 -3.01
N LEU A 90 14.10 2.78 -1.89
CA LEU A 90 14.62 3.17 -0.56
C LEU A 90 15.99 2.57 -0.29
N VAL A 91 16.19 1.33 -0.73
CA VAL A 91 17.52 0.71 -0.72
C VAL A 91 18.48 1.49 -1.62
N ALA A 92 18.06 1.87 -2.83
CA ALA A 92 18.88 2.66 -3.75
C ALA A 92 19.22 4.05 -3.19
N PHE A 93 18.27 4.69 -2.49
CA PHE A 93 18.47 5.97 -1.82
C PHE A 93 19.60 5.90 -0.80
N LEU A 94 19.54 4.94 0.14
CA LEU A 94 20.55 4.81 1.19
C LEU A 94 21.92 4.39 0.64
N LEU A 95 21.96 3.51 -0.37
CA LEU A 95 23.23 3.16 -1.04
C LEU A 95 23.87 4.36 -1.77
N ALA A 96 23.07 5.26 -2.33
CA ALA A 96 23.57 6.48 -2.97
C ALA A 96 24.02 7.54 -1.96
N LEU A 97 23.41 7.58 -0.77
CA LEU A 97 23.84 8.46 0.32
C LEU A 97 25.13 7.99 1.00
N PHE A 98 25.38 6.69 1.04
CA PHE A 98 26.54 6.11 1.72
C PHE A 98 27.32 5.15 0.81
N ASN A 99 28.46 5.62 0.30
CA ASN A 99 29.33 4.83 -0.58
C ASN A 99 29.95 3.59 0.10
N THR A 100 29.84 3.47 1.43
CA THR A 100 30.42 2.37 2.22
C THR A 100 29.40 1.31 2.62
N LEU A 101 28.10 1.58 2.46
CA LEU A 101 27.06 0.64 2.86
C LEU A 101 26.94 -0.51 1.86
N THR A 102 26.78 -1.73 2.36
CA THR A 102 26.30 -2.85 1.57
C THR A 102 24.77 -2.91 1.55
N GLU A 103 24.19 -3.63 0.60
CA GLU A 103 22.74 -3.87 0.59
C GLU A 103 22.26 -4.53 1.89
N HIS A 104 23.09 -5.39 2.51
CA HIS A 104 22.77 -6.03 3.77
C HIS A 104 22.65 -5.01 4.91
N ASP A 105 23.59 -4.08 5.00
CA ASP A 105 23.59 -3.04 6.04
C ASP A 105 22.36 -2.14 5.89
N VAL A 106 22.06 -1.72 4.66
CA VAL A 106 20.87 -0.92 4.36
C VAL A 106 19.59 -1.63 4.79
N VAL A 107 19.43 -2.90 4.42
CA VAL A 107 18.25 -3.70 4.79
C VAL A 107 18.14 -3.86 6.31
N TRP A 108 19.26 -3.98 7.01
CA TRP A 108 19.28 -4.04 8.47
C TRP A 108 18.86 -2.70 9.10
N TYR A 109 19.44 -1.57 8.65
CA TYR A 109 19.06 -0.25 9.14
C TYR A 109 17.59 0.06 8.91
N LEU A 110 17.08 -0.26 7.72
CA LEU A 110 15.66 -0.08 7.41
C LEU A 110 14.75 -0.94 8.30
N LEU A 111 15.17 -2.15 8.67
CA LEU A 111 14.38 -3.00 9.56
C LEU A 111 14.25 -2.39 10.94
N VAL A 112 15.38 -1.92 11.50
CA VAL A 112 15.45 -1.35 12.85
C VAL A 112 14.77 0.02 12.91
N SER A 113 14.88 0.83 11.84
CA SER A 113 14.23 2.14 11.73
C SER A 113 12.74 2.10 11.40
N ASN A 114 12.13 0.91 11.33
CA ASN A 114 10.75 0.77 10.88
C ASN A 114 10.50 1.42 9.50
N ILE A 115 11.45 1.25 8.57
CA ILE A 115 11.41 1.78 7.21
C ILE A 115 11.56 3.32 7.12
N ASP A 116 11.79 4.00 8.24
CA ASP A 116 12.04 5.45 8.23
C ASP A 116 13.50 5.75 7.82
N ALA A 117 13.65 6.63 6.83
CA ALA A 117 14.94 7.02 6.28
C ALA A 117 15.77 7.85 7.27
N ALA A 118 15.15 8.76 8.02
CA ALA A 118 15.89 9.67 8.90
C ALA A 118 16.59 8.93 10.06
N PRO A 119 15.92 8.03 10.81
CA PRO A 119 16.58 7.19 11.81
C PRO A 119 17.60 6.22 11.18
N ALA A 120 17.35 5.73 9.95
CA ALA A 120 18.30 4.83 9.27
C ALA A 120 19.62 5.54 8.94
N ILE A 121 19.54 6.77 8.43
CA ILE A 121 20.70 7.64 8.16
C ILE A 121 21.46 7.90 9.46
N ALA A 122 20.77 8.32 10.52
CA ALA A 122 21.39 8.61 11.81
C ALA A 122 22.13 7.40 12.41
N MET A 123 21.55 6.20 12.32
CA MET A 123 22.22 4.97 12.76
C MET A 123 23.45 4.63 11.91
N ALA A 124 23.38 4.79 10.59
CA ALA A 124 24.53 4.54 9.73
C ALA A 124 25.70 5.49 10.07
N GLU A 125 25.44 6.77 10.30
CA GLU A 125 26.45 7.73 10.75
C GLU A 125 27.04 7.36 12.12
N GLN A 126 26.20 6.94 13.08
CA GLN A 126 26.66 6.48 14.40
C GLN A 126 27.58 5.25 14.32
N HIS A 127 27.38 4.38 13.34
CA HIS A 127 28.27 3.24 13.10
C HIS A 127 29.50 3.58 12.24
N GLY A 128 29.73 4.87 11.97
CA GLY A 128 30.94 5.36 11.29
C GLY A 128 30.87 5.40 9.77
N HIS A 129 29.68 5.21 9.17
CA HIS A 129 29.52 5.41 7.74
C HIS A 129 29.49 6.90 7.40
N VAL A 130 30.28 7.30 6.40
CA VAL A 130 30.37 8.70 5.96
C VAL A 130 29.22 9.03 5.02
N LEU A 131 28.39 9.99 5.42
CA LEU A 131 27.32 10.54 4.60
C LEU A 131 27.90 11.41 3.47
N SER A 132 27.54 11.13 2.22
CA SER A 132 28.05 11.85 1.05
C SER A 132 27.48 13.27 0.91
N GLY A 133 26.34 13.55 1.52
CA GLY A 133 25.57 14.80 1.36
C GLY A 133 24.89 14.94 -0.01
N ALA A 134 25.03 13.95 -0.90
CA ALA A 134 24.50 13.97 -2.27
C ALA A 134 23.00 13.61 -2.32
N TYR A 135 22.17 14.35 -1.59
CA TYR A 135 20.74 14.08 -1.47
C TYR A 135 20.01 14.13 -2.81
N HIS A 136 20.35 15.07 -3.68
CA HIS A 136 19.74 15.20 -5.00
C HIS A 136 19.97 13.95 -5.86
N GLU A 137 21.20 13.44 -5.87
CA GLU A 137 21.58 12.21 -6.57
C GLU A 137 20.88 11.01 -5.95
N ALA A 138 20.85 10.93 -4.61
CA ALA A 138 20.21 9.84 -3.90
C ALA A 138 18.69 9.76 -4.16
N TYR A 139 17.98 10.89 -4.14
CA TYR A 139 16.55 10.91 -4.50
C TYR A 139 16.31 10.56 -5.97
N SER A 140 17.21 10.97 -6.86
CA SER A 140 17.15 10.60 -8.26
C SER A 140 17.37 9.09 -8.45
N CYS A 141 18.31 8.49 -7.73
CA CYS A 141 18.50 7.04 -7.68
C CYS A 141 17.26 6.33 -7.15
N ALA A 142 16.64 6.85 -6.09
CA ALA A 142 15.42 6.30 -5.50
C ALA A 142 14.26 6.26 -6.52
N ALA A 143 13.98 7.41 -7.15
CA ALA A 143 12.89 7.56 -8.11
C ALA A 143 13.07 6.69 -9.36
N LEU A 144 14.32 6.51 -9.82
CA LEU A 144 14.65 5.62 -10.93
C LEU A 144 14.46 4.14 -10.55
N ASN A 145 14.98 3.73 -9.38
CA ASN A 145 14.91 2.34 -8.91
C ASN A 145 13.54 1.97 -8.30
N SER A 146 12.65 2.94 -8.13
CA SER A 146 11.24 2.69 -7.83
C SER A 146 10.36 2.65 -9.08
N TRP A 147 10.92 2.88 -10.27
CA TRP A 147 10.17 2.99 -11.52
C TRP A 147 9.04 4.03 -11.45
N HIS A 148 9.31 5.19 -10.82
CA HIS A 148 8.37 6.29 -10.80
C HIS A 148 7.98 6.70 -12.25
N PRO A 149 6.70 7.03 -12.53
CA PRO A 149 6.27 7.43 -13.88
C PRO A 149 7.05 8.64 -14.45
N ASP A 150 7.46 9.54 -13.57
CA ASP A 150 8.31 10.69 -13.90
C ASP A 150 9.36 10.90 -12.78
N PRO A 151 10.52 10.23 -12.86
CA PRO A 151 11.53 10.31 -11.80
C PRO A 151 12.05 11.74 -11.58
N LYS A 152 12.10 12.56 -12.63
CA LYS A 152 12.61 13.93 -12.54
C LYS A 152 11.65 14.84 -11.78
N ALA A 153 10.35 14.72 -12.02
CA ALA A 153 9.33 15.48 -11.29
C ALA A 153 9.35 15.13 -9.79
N LEU A 154 9.48 13.85 -9.44
CA LEU A 154 9.56 13.42 -8.04
C LEU A 154 10.83 13.94 -7.33
N SER A 155 11.99 13.90 -7.98
CA SER A 155 13.22 14.48 -7.42
C SER A 155 13.07 15.98 -7.18
N LYS A 156 12.50 16.72 -8.14
CA LYS A 156 12.26 18.16 -8.00
C LYS A 156 11.33 18.48 -6.84
N LEU A 157 10.21 17.77 -6.74
CA LEU A 157 9.27 17.86 -5.61
C LEU A 157 10.05 17.71 -4.30
N THR A 158 10.76 16.60 -4.15
CA THR A 158 11.46 16.24 -2.92
C THR A 158 12.48 17.30 -2.49
N MET A 159 13.25 17.82 -3.44
CA MET A 159 14.23 18.87 -3.16
C MET A 159 13.60 20.19 -2.72
N SER A 160 12.42 20.53 -3.22
CA SER A 160 11.70 21.71 -2.72
C SER A 160 11.06 21.45 -1.36
N LEU A 161 10.52 20.26 -1.10
CA LEU A 161 9.96 19.92 0.21
C LEU A 161 11.01 20.04 1.32
N LEU A 162 12.27 19.70 1.03
CA LEU A 162 13.41 19.90 1.94
C LEU A 162 13.68 21.38 2.28
N GLN A 163 13.23 22.31 1.43
CA GLN A 163 13.39 23.75 1.61
C GLN A 163 12.15 24.40 2.22
N MET A 164 11.04 23.65 2.32
CA MET A 164 9.80 24.13 2.90
C MET A 164 9.72 23.76 4.37
N GLU A 165 9.42 24.73 5.23
CA GLU A 165 8.78 24.43 6.52
C GLU A 165 7.33 24.01 6.23
N LEU A 166 7.16 22.76 5.79
CA LEU A 166 5.83 22.17 5.72
C LEU A 166 5.24 22.16 7.12
N VAL A 167 3.97 22.57 7.21
CA VAL A 167 3.29 22.72 8.50
C VAL A 167 3.24 21.35 9.18
N GLU A 168 4.10 21.14 10.18
CA GLU A 168 4.16 19.90 10.97
C GLU A 168 2.77 19.49 11.48
N SER A 169 1.88 20.46 11.72
CA SER A 169 0.53 20.22 12.23
C SER A 169 -0.38 19.39 11.30
N LEU A 170 -0.12 19.34 9.99
CA LEU A 170 -0.88 18.51 9.04
C LEU A 170 -0.46 17.03 9.08
N TRP A 171 0.66 16.72 9.73
CA TRP A 171 1.27 15.39 9.75
C TRP A 171 1.13 14.66 11.08
N ASN A 172 0.30 15.18 12.01
CA ASN A 172 0.07 14.70 13.38
C ASN A 172 -0.60 13.31 13.49
N GLY A 173 -0.48 12.43 12.49
CA GLY A 173 -0.97 11.06 12.51
C GLY A 173 -2.50 10.91 12.45
N HIS A 174 -3.26 12.00 12.42
CA HIS A 174 -4.72 11.95 12.32
C HIS A 174 -5.21 11.69 10.90
N ALA A 175 -6.48 11.30 10.80
CA ALA A 175 -7.16 11.19 9.51
C ALA A 175 -7.50 12.58 8.97
N LEU A 176 -7.08 12.84 7.74
CA LEU A 176 -7.28 14.11 7.08
C LEU A 176 -8.76 14.31 6.74
N SER A 177 -9.21 15.55 6.89
CA SER A 177 -10.47 16.05 6.35
C SER A 177 -10.34 16.44 4.88
N ASN A 178 -11.48 16.53 4.18
CA ASN A 178 -11.52 17.03 2.81
C ASN A 178 -10.95 18.46 2.69
N SER A 179 -11.14 19.30 3.71
CA SER A 179 -10.57 20.65 3.74
C SER A 179 -9.05 20.65 3.86
N GLU A 180 -8.47 19.77 4.68
CA GLU A 180 -7.00 19.66 4.81
C GLU A 180 -6.37 19.14 3.51
N VAL A 181 -7.02 18.18 2.85
CA VAL A 181 -6.57 17.71 1.53
C VAL A 181 -6.60 18.83 0.50
N GLU A 182 -7.64 19.66 0.46
CA GLU A 182 -7.68 20.79 -0.48
C GLU A 182 -6.64 21.86 -0.14
N GLN A 183 -6.38 22.12 1.15
CA GLN A 183 -5.29 23.02 1.56
C GLN A 183 -3.93 22.52 1.09
N LEU A 184 -3.64 21.23 1.30
CA LEU A 184 -2.41 20.60 0.81
C LEU A 184 -2.29 20.71 -0.70
N ARG A 185 -3.38 20.43 -1.43
CA ARG A 185 -3.43 20.57 -2.88
C ARG A 185 -3.14 22.00 -3.34
N MET A 186 -3.69 23.00 -2.66
CA MET A 186 -3.44 24.41 -2.97
C MET A 186 -1.98 24.81 -2.74
N VAL A 187 -1.39 24.39 -1.60
CA VAL A 187 0.04 24.60 -1.30
C VAL A 187 0.91 23.93 -2.35
N LEU A 188 0.63 22.66 -2.67
CA LEU A 188 1.38 21.92 -3.68
C LEU A 188 1.24 22.58 -5.07
N SER A 189 0.06 23.02 -5.46
CA SER A 189 -0.13 23.69 -6.76
C SER A 189 0.64 25.01 -6.86
N ALA A 190 0.69 25.78 -5.77
CA ALA A 190 1.40 27.05 -5.72
C ALA A 190 2.92 26.88 -5.69
N SER A 191 3.41 25.85 -5.02
CA SER A 191 4.85 25.58 -4.87
C SER A 191 5.45 24.82 -6.06
N PHE A 192 4.62 24.16 -6.87
CA PHE A 192 5.06 23.27 -7.93
C PHE A 192 4.35 23.60 -9.25
N GLU A 193 4.84 24.62 -9.97
CA GLU A 193 4.58 24.80 -11.40
C GLU A 193 5.24 23.66 -12.20
N VAL A 194 4.78 22.43 -12.00
CA VAL A 194 5.23 21.30 -12.79
C VAL A 194 4.16 21.08 -13.84
N GLN A 195 4.45 21.60 -15.04
CA GLN A 195 3.94 21.05 -16.28
C GLN A 195 4.45 19.60 -16.35
N VAL A 196 3.79 18.67 -15.67
CA VAL A 196 3.95 17.26 -16.06
C VAL A 196 3.38 17.27 -17.46
N SER A 197 4.24 17.09 -18.47
CA SER A 197 3.76 16.83 -19.82
C SER A 197 2.72 15.73 -19.64
N PRO A 198 1.43 15.95 -20.00
CA PRO A 198 0.45 14.89 -19.98
C PRO A 198 1.17 13.74 -20.63
N LEU A 199 1.44 12.68 -19.86
CA LEU A 199 2.25 11.60 -20.38
C LEU A 199 1.54 11.25 -21.67
N ASP A 200 2.21 11.40 -22.81
CA ASP A 200 1.68 11.12 -24.14
C ASP A 200 1.45 9.60 -24.20
N GLN A 201 0.64 9.05 -23.28
CA GLN A 201 0.19 7.67 -23.16
C GLN A 201 -0.86 7.36 -24.22
N ALA A 202 -1.25 8.39 -24.98
CA ALA A 202 -1.69 8.23 -26.34
C ALA A 202 -0.54 7.80 -27.30
N GLU A 203 0.63 7.40 -26.79
CA GLU A 203 1.56 6.44 -27.43
C GLU A 203 0.79 5.12 -27.65
N ILE A 204 0.00 5.15 -28.72
CA ILE A 204 -0.61 4.11 -29.53
C ILE A 204 -0.58 2.72 -28.86
N LEU A 205 -1.37 2.56 -27.81
CA LEU A 205 -1.74 1.22 -27.34
C LEU A 205 -2.36 0.48 -28.53
N SER A 206 -1.81 -0.70 -28.84
CA SER A 206 -2.38 -1.59 -29.84
C SER A 206 -3.83 -1.93 -29.47
N VAL A 207 -4.63 -2.32 -30.47
CA VAL A 207 -6.01 -2.79 -30.25
C VAL A 207 -6.05 -3.90 -29.19
N ASN A 208 -5.07 -4.81 -29.21
CA ASN A 208 -4.98 -5.89 -28.23
C ASN A 208 -4.68 -5.39 -26.81
N GLN A 209 -3.79 -4.41 -26.64
CA GLN A 209 -3.52 -3.80 -25.33
C GLN A 209 -4.75 -3.05 -24.80
N LYS A 210 -5.45 -2.28 -25.66
CA LYS A 210 -6.70 -1.60 -25.28
C LYS A 210 -7.78 -2.60 -24.83
N ARG A 211 -7.95 -3.71 -25.57
CA ARG A 211 -8.87 -4.78 -25.20
C ARG A 211 -8.48 -5.41 -23.87
N PHE A 212 -7.21 -5.75 -23.70
CA PHE A 212 -6.70 -6.35 -22.48
C PHE A 212 -6.91 -5.46 -21.24
N ILE A 213 -6.63 -4.16 -21.33
CA ILE A 213 -6.89 -3.18 -20.27
C ILE A 213 -8.39 -3.12 -19.96
N THR A 214 -9.23 -3.10 -21.00
CA THR A 214 -10.69 -3.10 -20.84
C THR A 214 -11.18 -4.36 -20.10
N ASP A 215 -10.66 -5.54 -20.43
CA ASP A 215 -11.03 -6.80 -19.79
C ASP A 215 -10.57 -6.83 -18.33
N ILE A 216 -9.36 -6.34 -18.03
CA ILE A 216 -8.87 -6.19 -16.66
C ILE A 216 -9.79 -5.27 -15.85
N ARG A 217 -10.17 -4.12 -16.41
CA ARG A 217 -11.03 -3.14 -15.73
C ARG A 217 -12.42 -3.71 -15.44
N LYS A 218 -13.02 -4.39 -16.41
CA LYS A 218 -14.31 -5.09 -16.21
C LYS A 218 -14.21 -6.15 -15.13
N LYS A 219 -13.16 -6.97 -15.15
CA LYS A 219 -12.93 -7.97 -14.10
C LYS A 219 -12.77 -7.33 -12.73
N PHE A 220 -11.97 -6.27 -12.63
CA PHE A 220 -11.75 -5.54 -11.38
C PHE A 220 -13.06 -4.97 -10.82
N GLN A 221 -13.93 -4.42 -11.68
CA GLN A 221 -15.24 -3.93 -11.28
C GLN A 221 -16.13 -5.04 -10.72
N VAL A 222 -16.21 -6.19 -11.40
CA VAL A 222 -16.96 -7.36 -10.91
C VAL A 222 -16.40 -7.86 -9.58
N ASP A 223 -15.07 -8.01 -9.48
CA ASP A 223 -14.41 -8.46 -8.25
C ASP A 223 -14.68 -7.48 -7.10
N GLN A 224 -14.61 -6.16 -7.35
CA GLN A 224 -14.90 -5.13 -6.35
C GLN A 224 -16.34 -5.21 -5.85
N GLU A 225 -17.33 -5.30 -6.74
CA GLU A 225 -18.75 -5.40 -6.36
C GLU A 225 -18.99 -6.63 -5.46
N PHE A 226 -18.39 -7.76 -5.83
CA PHE A 226 -18.45 -9.00 -5.05
C PHE A 226 -17.84 -8.83 -3.64
N PHE A 227 -16.59 -8.36 -3.55
CA PHE A 227 -15.90 -8.23 -2.26
C PHE A 227 -16.52 -7.13 -1.38
N ALA A 228 -16.98 -6.02 -1.98
CA ALA A 228 -17.69 -4.98 -1.26
C ALA A 228 -19.01 -5.50 -0.67
N SER A 229 -19.77 -6.29 -1.42
CA SER A 229 -21.00 -6.91 -0.92
C SER A 229 -20.73 -7.84 0.27
N LYS A 230 -19.77 -8.78 0.12
CA LYS A 230 -19.42 -9.75 1.18
C LYS A 230 -18.82 -9.07 2.42
N ALA A 231 -17.95 -8.06 2.25
CA ALA A 231 -17.37 -7.30 3.34
C ALA A 231 -18.44 -6.49 4.10
N ASN A 232 -19.40 -5.87 3.40
CA ASN A 232 -20.51 -5.17 4.03
C ASN A 232 -21.40 -6.12 4.85
N ALA A 233 -21.68 -7.32 4.32
CA ALA A 233 -22.43 -8.34 5.05
C ALA A 233 -21.70 -8.78 6.33
N ALA A 234 -20.39 -9.04 6.23
CA ALA A 234 -19.55 -9.41 7.37
C ALA A 234 -19.47 -8.29 8.42
N LEU A 235 -19.30 -7.03 8.00
CA LEU A 235 -19.29 -5.86 8.87
C LEU A 235 -20.66 -5.62 9.55
N SER A 236 -21.76 -5.84 8.83
CA SER A 236 -23.12 -5.74 9.38
C SER A 236 -23.35 -6.79 10.46
N ASN A 237 -22.91 -8.04 10.23
CA ASN A 237 -22.99 -9.09 11.24
C ASN A 237 -22.11 -8.80 12.46
N TYR A 238 -20.89 -8.30 12.25
CA TYR A 238 -20.01 -7.83 13.33
C TYR A 238 -20.68 -6.74 14.16
N SER A 239 -21.27 -5.74 13.51
CA SER A 239 -21.93 -4.59 14.14
C SER A 239 -23.13 -5.02 14.98
N LYS A 240 -23.92 -6.01 14.50
CA LYS A 240 -25.03 -6.60 15.26
C LYS A 240 -24.55 -7.35 16.51
N LYS A 241 -23.44 -8.10 16.40
CA LYS A 241 -22.90 -8.92 17.50
C LYS A 241 -22.18 -8.08 18.57
N ASN A 242 -21.39 -7.09 18.16
CA ASN A 242 -20.49 -6.35 19.05
C ASN A 242 -20.95 -4.92 19.38
N GLY A 243 -22.01 -4.44 18.71
CA GLY A 243 -22.42 -3.05 18.77
C GLY A 243 -21.55 -2.12 17.91
N GLY A 244 -22.10 -0.94 17.62
CA GLY A 244 -21.51 0.02 16.69
C GLY A 244 -22.21 0.01 15.33
N ASP A 245 -22.11 1.13 14.61
CA ASP A 245 -22.61 1.26 13.24
C ASP A 245 -21.44 1.77 12.40
N PHE A 246 -21.03 0.98 11.42
CA PHE A 246 -19.86 1.22 10.60
C PHE A 246 -20.23 1.26 9.13
N GLU A 247 -19.45 2.00 8.36
CA GLU A 247 -19.44 1.98 6.91
C GLU A 247 -18.03 1.70 6.40
N ILE A 248 -17.93 0.98 5.27
CA ILE A 248 -16.63 0.69 4.68
C ILE A 248 -16.00 2.00 4.19
N HIS A 249 -14.79 2.26 4.68
CA HIS A 249 -13.92 3.32 4.20
C HIS A 249 -13.25 2.90 2.89
N VAL A 250 -12.53 1.77 2.92
CA VAL A 250 -11.91 1.15 1.73
C VAL A 250 -11.52 -0.30 2.02
N ILE A 251 -11.64 -1.19 1.02
CA ILE A 251 -11.03 -2.52 1.04
C ILE A 251 -9.57 -2.40 0.63
N CYS A 252 -8.65 -2.85 1.49
CA CYS A 252 -7.21 -2.63 1.36
C CYS A 252 -6.39 -3.90 1.12
N GLY A 253 -7.01 -5.09 1.19
CA GLY A 253 -6.35 -6.34 0.85
C GLY A 253 -7.36 -7.45 0.59
N VAL A 254 -7.15 -8.25 -0.46
CA VAL A 254 -7.99 -9.40 -0.81
C VAL A 254 -7.11 -10.58 -1.22
N ASN A 255 -7.29 -11.71 -0.53
CA ASN A 255 -6.83 -13.02 -0.98
C ASN A 255 -8.05 -13.89 -1.30
N PRO A 256 -8.37 -14.15 -2.58
CA PRO A 256 -9.51 -14.98 -2.95
C PRO A 256 -9.20 -16.48 -3.00
N TYR A 257 -7.96 -16.88 -2.68
CA TYR A 257 -7.45 -18.24 -2.90
C TYR A 257 -7.24 -19.02 -1.59
N VAL A 258 -8.03 -18.72 -0.56
CA VAL A 258 -7.98 -19.44 0.72
C VAL A 258 -8.69 -20.80 0.57
N SER A 259 -8.13 -21.85 1.16
CA SER A 259 -8.67 -23.21 1.07
C SER A 259 -8.93 -23.63 -0.38
N LYS A 260 -7.93 -23.45 -1.26
CA LYS A 260 -8.01 -23.74 -2.72
C LYS A 260 -9.10 -22.91 -3.44
N GLY A 261 -9.36 -21.70 -2.98
CA GLY A 261 -10.32 -20.77 -3.58
C GLY A 261 -11.77 -20.96 -3.16
N ALA A 262 -12.02 -21.77 -2.13
CA ALA A 262 -13.34 -21.87 -1.52
C ALA A 262 -13.68 -20.64 -0.66
N ARG A 263 -12.67 -19.95 -0.12
CA ARG A 263 -12.86 -18.82 0.79
C ARG A 263 -11.96 -17.66 0.40
N SER A 264 -12.29 -16.49 0.94
CA SER A 264 -11.51 -15.27 0.81
C SER A 264 -11.12 -14.72 2.17
N HIS A 265 -9.90 -14.19 2.27
CA HIS A 265 -9.49 -13.28 3.35
C HIS A 265 -9.47 -11.86 2.84
N VAL A 266 -10.05 -10.94 3.62
CA VAL A 266 -10.15 -9.53 3.23
C VAL A 266 -9.78 -8.64 4.40
N ASN A 267 -8.96 -7.62 4.12
CA ASN A 267 -8.85 -6.46 5.00
C ASN A 267 -9.59 -5.26 4.43
N PHE A 268 -10.24 -4.53 5.32
CA PHE A 268 -10.89 -3.27 5.00
C PHE A 268 -10.88 -2.34 6.20
N TRP A 269 -10.77 -1.05 5.91
CA TRP A 269 -11.00 0.01 6.88
C TRP A 269 -12.48 0.33 6.94
N ALA A 270 -13.02 0.60 8.13
CA ALA A 270 -14.39 1.04 8.30
C ALA A 270 -14.50 2.19 9.30
N THR A 271 -15.34 3.17 8.98
CA THR A 271 -15.54 4.39 9.76
C THR A 271 -16.87 4.31 10.52
N PRO A 272 -16.96 4.76 11.77
CA PRO A 272 -18.23 4.81 12.50
C PRO A 272 -19.23 5.79 11.85
N LYS A 273 -20.48 5.37 11.60
CA LYS A 273 -21.52 6.23 10.98
C LYS A 273 -22.00 7.39 11.86
N ARG A 274 -21.83 7.29 13.19
CA ARG A 274 -22.39 8.25 14.16
C ARG A 274 -21.51 9.45 14.48
N SER A 275 -20.33 9.57 13.88
CA SER A 275 -19.51 10.76 14.04
C SER A 275 -19.86 11.79 12.97
N ASN A 276 -20.69 12.78 13.33
CA ASN A 276 -20.62 14.13 12.75
C ASN A 276 -19.27 14.83 13.07
N ILE A 277 -18.26 14.07 13.49
CA ILE A 277 -16.91 14.54 13.78
C ILE A 277 -16.13 14.30 12.50
N ALA A 278 -15.84 15.39 11.77
CA ALA A 278 -14.84 15.36 10.72
C ALA A 278 -13.53 14.78 11.29
N GLY A 279 -12.97 13.76 10.63
CA GLY A 279 -11.69 13.15 11.04
C GLY A 279 -11.78 11.93 11.98
N ALA A 280 -12.93 11.24 12.07
CA ALA A 280 -13.01 9.97 12.79
C ALA A 280 -12.06 8.92 12.19
N THR A 281 -11.12 8.42 12.98
CA THR A 281 -10.12 7.44 12.54
C THR A 281 -10.80 6.12 12.16
N PRO A 282 -10.62 5.63 10.91
CA PRO A 282 -11.12 4.32 10.51
C PRO A 282 -10.52 3.20 11.36
N ARG A 283 -11.26 2.11 11.53
CA ARG A 283 -10.79 0.88 12.18
C ARG A 283 -10.54 -0.22 11.17
N LEU A 284 -9.44 -0.97 11.33
CA LEU A 284 -9.09 -2.06 10.43
C LEU A 284 -9.84 -3.31 10.84
N PHE A 285 -10.36 -4.01 9.84
CA PHE A 285 -11.05 -5.27 10.00
C PHE A 285 -10.39 -6.35 9.16
N PHE A 286 -10.44 -7.56 9.67
CA PHE A 286 -10.25 -8.79 8.92
C PHE A 286 -11.60 -9.47 8.75
N ALA A 287 -11.89 -9.96 7.56
CA ALA A 287 -13.02 -10.85 7.33
C ALA A 287 -12.63 -12.08 6.54
N GLU A 288 -13.31 -13.18 6.84
CA GLU A 288 -13.27 -14.41 6.07
C GLU A 288 -14.69 -14.77 5.63
N PHE A 289 -14.85 -15.12 4.36
CA PHE A 289 -16.14 -15.57 3.85
C PHE A 289 -15.99 -16.56 2.70
N ASN A 290 -17.05 -17.35 2.49
CA ASN A 290 -17.15 -18.29 1.39
C ASN A 290 -17.32 -17.55 0.05
N ASN A 291 -16.63 -18.05 -0.98
CA ASN A 291 -16.70 -17.51 -2.33
C ASN A 291 -18.00 -17.91 -3.06
N ASP A 292 -18.58 -19.05 -2.69
CA ASP A 292 -19.89 -19.49 -3.13
C ASP A 292 -21.00 -18.79 -2.31
N ASP A 293 -22.23 -18.80 -2.83
CA ASP A 293 -23.42 -18.32 -2.12
C ASP A 293 -24.02 -19.36 -1.17
N LYS A 294 -23.20 -20.28 -0.67
CA LYS A 294 -23.60 -21.18 0.40
C LYS A 294 -23.76 -20.35 1.68
N GLU A 295 -24.82 -20.61 2.44
CA GLU A 295 -25.15 -19.95 3.71
C GLU A 295 -24.17 -20.34 4.84
N GLU A 296 -22.87 -20.21 4.61
CA GLU A 296 -21.86 -20.31 5.67
C GLU A 296 -21.64 -18.95 6.33
N GLU A 297 -21.48 -18.94 7.66
CA GLU A 297 -21.19 -17.71 8.39
C GLU A 297 -19.85 -17.09 7.94
N SER A 298 -19.89 -15.78 7.72
CA SER A 298 -18.69 -14.96 7.57
C SER A 298 -18.11 -14.62 8.94
N LEU A 299 -16.78 -14.68 9.03
CA LEU A 299 -16.04 -14.20 10.19
C LEU A 299 -15.64 -12.74 9.96
N CYS A 300 -15.63 -11.96 11.04
CA CYS A 300 -15.20 -10.56 10.99
C CYS A 300 -14.66 -10.14 12.34
N PHE A 301 -13.44 -9.59 12.37
CA PHE A 301 -12.74 -9.19 13.57
C PHE A 301 -12.08 -7.84 13.37
N SER A 302 -12.07 -7.00 14.40
CA SER A 302 -11.22 -5.81 14.42
C SER A 302 -9.77 -6.24 14.62
N VAL A 303 -8.85 -5.71 13.81
CA VAL A 303 -7.42 -6.01 13.88
C VAL A 303 -6.62 -4.71 13.93
N SER A 304 -5.32 -4.80 14.22
CA SER A 304 -4.40 -3.65 14.24
C SER A 304 -3.37 -3.80 13.14
N SER A 305 -3.08 -2.75 12.37
CA SER A 305 -1.99 -2.79 11.37
C SER A 305 -0.63 -3.13 12.00
N ALA A 306 -0.43 -2.79 13.28
CA ALA A 306 0.78 -3.14 14.03
C ALA A 306 0.93 -4.65 14.28
N SER A 307 -0.14 -5.45 14.16
CA SER A 307 -0.10 -6.90 14.35
C SER A 307 0.21 -7.68 13.07
N ILE A 308 0.60 -7.01 11.97
CA ILE A 308 0.89 -7.68 10.70
C ILE A 308 1.96 -8.77 10.81
N ASP A 309 2.97 -8.55 11.66
CA ASP A 309 4.05 -9.52 11.89
C ASP A 309 3.71 -10.59 12.94
N SER A 310 2.58 -10.44 13.63
CA SER A 310 2.23 -11.27 14.80
C SER A 310 1.61 -12.61 14.42
N VAL A 311 0.99 -12.71 13.25
CA VAL A 311 0.26 -13.91 12.82
C VAL A 311 0.53 -14.15 11.34
N ARG A 312 0.87 -15.39 10.97
CA ARG A 312 1.13 -15.78 9.58
C ARG A 312 0.05 -16.75 9.13
N CYS A 313 -0.55 -16.48 7.98
CA CYS A 313 -1.50 -17.36 7.32
C CYS A 313 -0.84 -18.05 6.13
N PHE A 314 -0.97 -19.37 6.05
CA PHE A 314 -0.39 -20.16 4.94
C PHE A 314 -0.85 -19.67 3.57
N ASP A 315 -2.17 -19.59 3.36
CA ASP A 315 -2.75 -19.28 2.06
C ASP A 315 -2.40 -17.86 1.61
N CYS A 316 -2.28 -16.91 2.54
CA CYS A 316 -1.87 -15.55 2.22
C CYS A 316 -0.38 -15.48 1.86
N GLU A 317 0.48 -16.14 2.64
CA GLU A 317 1.92 -16.18 2.40
C GLU A 317 2.27 -16.91 1.09
N CYS A 318 1.62 -18.04 0.79
CA CYS A 318 1.93 -18.82 -0.41
C CYS A 318 1.55 -18.09 -1.71
N HIS A 319 0.56 -17.20 -1.66
CA HIS A 319 0.19 -16.33 -2.78
C HIS A 319 0.89 -14.96 -2.76
N GLY A 320 1.74 -14.70 -1.75
CA GLY A 320 2.43 -13.42 -1.59
C GLY A 320 1.49 -12.25 -1.33
N ILE A 321 0.30 -12.52 -0.77
CA ILE A 321 -0.73 -11.52 -0.48
C ILE A 321 -0.65 -11.15 1.00
N LYS A 322 -0.48 -9.86 1.28
CA LYS A 322 -0.43 -9.36 2.65
C LYS A 322 -1.83 -9.03 3.15
N ILE A 323 -2.18 -9.67 4.27
CA ILE A 323 -3.41 -9.53 5.02
C ILE A 323 -3.00 -9.54 6.49
N VAL A 324 -3.54 -8.60 7.25
CA VAL A 324 -3.47 -8.55 8.71
C VAL A 324 -4.53 -9.50 9.26
N HIS A 325 -4.07 -10.55 9.96
CA HIS A 325 -4.93 -11.55 10.59
C HIS A 325 -5.14 -11.25 12.08
N PRO A 326 -6.29 -11.66 12.64
CA PRO A 326 -6.55 -11.56 14.07
C PRO A 326 -5.64 -12.50 14.88
N CYS A 327 -5.14 -12.01 16.02
CA CYS A 327 -4.31 -12.80 16.92
C CYS A 327 -5.19 -13.62 17.89
N GLY A 328 -4.96 -14.93 17.97
CA GLY A 328 -5.66 -15.83 18.88
C GLY A 328 -7.04 -16.28 18.41
N GLU A 329 -7.49 -15.85 17.24
CA GLU A 329 -8.77 -16.29 16.63
C GLU A 329 -8.57 -17.45 15.66
N VAL A 330 -9.61 -18.26 15.47
CA VAL A 330 -9.60 -19.40 14.55
C VAL A 330 -10.20 -19.00 13.20
N TYR A 331 -9.41 -19.16 12.15
CA TYR A 331 -9.79 -18.96 10.74
C TYR A 331 -9.02 -19.94 9.84
N HIS A 332 -9.39 -20.07 8.56
CA HIS A 332 -8.76 -21.00 7.64
C HIS A 332 -7.32 -20.57 7.32
N GLY A 333 -6.37 -21.49 7.42
CA GLY A 333 -4.95 -21.16 7.31
C GLY A 333 -4.34 -20.59 8.59
N SER A 334 -5.05 -20.61 9.73
CA SER A 334 -4.51 -20.41 11.09
C SER A 334 -4.13 -21.76 11.74
N GLY A 335 -3.28 -21.73 12.77
CA GLY A 335 -3.01 -22.89 13.64
C GLY A 335 -2.49 -24.13 12.91
N ASP A 336 -3.25 -25.23 12.96
CA ASP A 336 -2.83 -26.55 12.46
C ASP A 336 -2.58 -26.62 10.95
N ASP A 337 -3.22 -25.76 10.14
CA ASP A 337 -2.95 -25.67 8.70
C ASP A 337 -1.50 -25.22 8.43
N PHE A 338 -0.95 -24.35 9.30
CA PHE A 338 0.45 -23.96 9.26
C PHE A 338 1.37 -25.11 9.70
N ASN A 339 0.96 -25.88 10.71
CA ASN A 339 1.70 -27.08 11.14
C ASN A 339 1.73 -28.13 10.03
N VAL A 340 0.62 -28.40 9.34
CA VAL A 340 0.55 -29.35 8.21
C VAL A 340 1.50 -28.94 7.07
N MET A 341 1.70 -27.64 6.86
CA MET A 341 2.67 -27.08 5.91
C MET A 341 4.13 -27.27 6.34
N ALA A 342 4.47 -27.02 7.61
CA ALA A 342 5.84 -27.25 8.12
C ALA A 342 6.30 -28.71 7.92
N HIS A 343 5.36 -29.65 7.85
CA HIS A 343 5.60 -31.06 7.59
C HIS A 343 5.59 -31.44 6.09
N GLY A 344 5.46 -30.48 5.17
CA GLY A 344 5.58 -30.70 3.72
C GLY A 344 4.45 -31.53 3.07
N LYS A 345 3.29 -31.64 3.73
CA LYS A 345 2.17 -32.50 3.26
C LYS A 345 1.22 -31.81 2.27
N HIS A 346 1.60 -30.67 1.69
CA HIS A 346 0.75 -29.93 0.76
C HIS A 346 1.21 -30.07 -0.71
N SER A 347 0.27 -30.15 -1.64
CA SER A 347 0.53 -30.35 -3.09
C SER A 347 0.98 -29.08 -3.83
N ILE A 348 1.29 -28.00 -3.13
CA ILE A 348 1.72 -26.73 -3.74
C ILE A 348 3.25 -26.69 -3.69
N ALA A 349 3.88 -26.73 -4.85
CA ALA A 349 5.33 -26.64 -4.96
C ALA A 349 5.84 -25.34 -4.31
N SER A 350 6.84 -25.45 -3.43
CA SER A 350 7.58 -24.34 -2.81
C SER A 350 8.33 -23.43 -3.82
N ALA A 351 8.05 -23.56 -5.12
CA ALA A 351 8.62 -22.75 -6.18
C ALA A 351 7.93 -21.38 -6.32
N MET A 352 6.69 -21.21 -5.82
CA MET A 352 5.99 -19.91 -5.87
C MET A 352 6.41 -18.92 -4.77
N SER A 353 7.00 -19.39 -3.67
CA SER A 353 7.48 -18.52 -2.58
C SER A 353 8.80 -17.77 -2.91
N CYS A 354 9.49 -18.17 -3.98
CA CYS A 354 10.80 -17.62 -4.35
C CYS A 354 10.86 -16.99 -5.74
N SER A 355 9.78 -16.99 -6.54
CA SER A 355 9.75 -16.26 -7.81
C SER A 355 9.32 -14.81 -7.62
N LEU A 356 10.09 -14.05 -6.83
CA LEU A 356 10.18 -12.58 -6.91
C LEU A 356 10.99 -12.16 -8.15
N ALA A 357 10.93 -12.96 -9.23
CA ALA A 357 11.52 -12.61 -10.51
C ALA A 357 10.77 -11.38 -11.04
N PRO A 358 11.42 -10.22 -11.14
CA PRO A 358 10.74 -8.96 -11.43
C PRO A 358 10.11 -8.93 -12.84
N ALA A 359 10.62 -9.74 -13.77
CA ALA A 359 10.29 -9.68 -15.18
C ALA A 359 8.80 -9.92 -15.54
N SER A 360 8.08 -10.77 -14.79
CA SER A 360 6.67 -11.09 -15.11
C SER A 360 5.68 -10.02 -14.60
N PHE A 361 6.02 -9.28 -13.54
CA PHE A 361 5.25 -8.12 -13.07
C PHE A 361 5.69 -6.80 -13.73
N MET A 362 6.93 -6.72 -14.23
CA MET A 362 7.54 -5.48 -14.75
C MET A 362 7.26 -5.18 -16.23
N SER A 363 6.72 -6.12 -17.02
CA SER A 363 6.48 -5.91 -18.45
C SER A 363 5.30 -4.99 -18.78
N THR A 364 4.34 -4.82 -17.87
CA THR A 364 3.19 -3.94 -18.11
C THR A 364 3.38 -2.60 -17.41
N ARG A 365 3.87 -1.61 -18.17
CA ARG A 365 3.55 -0.18 -17.98
C ARG A 365 2.06 0.10 -18.24
N CYS A 366 1.16 -0.77 -17.77
CA CYS A 366 -0.27 -0.54 -17.94
C CYS A 366 -0.75 0.28 -16.75
N ALA A 367 -1.15 1.51 -17.08
CA ALA A 367 -1.97 2.35 -16.23
C ALA A 367 -3.10 1.53 -15.61
N TYR A 368 -3.19 1.56 -14.29
CA TYR A 368 -4.47 1.43 -13.60
C TYR A 368 -5.04 2.83 -13.42
#